data_AF-A0A2G7FMY2-F1
#
_entry.id   AF-A0A2G7FMY2-F1
#
_cell.length_a   1.000
_cell.length_b   1.000
_cell.length_c   1.000
_cell.angle_alpha   90.00
_cell.angle_beta   90.00
_cell.angle_gamma   90.00
#
_symmetry.space_group_name_H-M   'P 1'
#
loop_
_entity.id
_entity.type
_entity.pdbx_description
1 polymer ?
#
loop_
_entity_poly.entity_id
_entity_poly.type
_entity_poly.pdbx_seq_one_letter_code
_entity_poly.pdbx_strand_id
1 'polypeptide(L)'
;MHLNNILLPLTITSLTTANTLKQHVVFIECDKSESQMAQAAVTSAGEMAAKVAASIRANNVTSLFQTFFETTNSTSTNHVVEMLEEIAQEAFQQGSGLVTYSCQPDSITCQSGSFTQTGYASMDGYRGQVRTCPAYF
;
A
#
# COMPACT_ATOMS: atom_id res chain seq x y z
N MET A 1 -38.62 31.27 -47.95
CA MET A 1 -38.06 31.03 -46.60
C MET A 1 -37.97 29.52 -46.40
N HIS A 2 -36.79 28.93 -46.52
CA HIS A 2 -36.57 27.53 -46.14
C HIS A 2 -35.40 27.49 -45.14
N LEU A 3 -35.71 27.02 -43.93
CA LEU A 3 -34.83 26.91 -42.79
C LEU A 3 -33.72 25.88 -43.05
N ASN A 4 -32.47 26.30 -42.83
CA ASN A 4 -31.32 25.41 -42.70
C ASN A 4 -31.39 24.70 -41.34
N ASN A 5 -31.64 23.39 -41.34
CA ASN A 5 -31.57 22.55 -40.14
C ASN A 5 -30.19 21.89 -40.07
N ILE A 6 -29.27 22.50 -39.31
CA ILE A 6 -27.97 21.92 -38.96
C ILE A 6 -28.19 21.05 -37.71
N LEU A 7 -28.29 19.74 -37.92
CA LEU A 7 -28.22 18.75 -36.83
C LEU A 7 -26.74 18.46 -36.56
N LEU A 8 -26.19 19.05 -35.50
CA LEU A 8 -24.92 18.65 -34.91
C LEU A 8 -25.17 17.41 -34.03
N PRO A 9 -24.57 16.23 -34.32
CA PRO A 9 -24.59 15.14 -33.36
C PRO A 9 -23.62 15.48 -32.21
N LEU A 10 -24.17 15.78 -31.03
CA LEU A 10 -23.42 15.74 -29.77
C LEU A 10 -23.02 14.29 -29.50
N THR A 11 -21.82 13.89 -29.91
CA THR A 11 -21.21 12.66 -29.41
C THR A 11 -20.79 12.91 -27.98
N ILE A 12 -21.62 12.48 -27.03
CA ILE A 12 -21.24 12.37 -25.62
C ILE A 12 -20.25 11.21 -25.54
N THR A 13 -18.97 11.51 -25.72
CA THR A 13 -17.89 10.59 -25.35
C THR A 13 -17.87 10.52 -23.84
N SER A 14 -18.53 9.50 -23.29
CA SER A 14 -18.33 9.08 -21.91
C SER A 14 -16.89 8.59 -21.78
N LEU A 15 -15.94 9.51 -21.59
CA LEU A 15 -14.62 9.19 -21.06
C LEU A 15 -14.79 8.87 -19.58
N THR A 16 -15.35 7.70 -19.29
CA THR A 16 -14.98 6.99 -18.06
C THR A 16 -13.54 6.52 -18.27
N THR A 17 -12.57 7.40 -18.04
CA THR A 17 -11.25 6.96 -17.63
C THR A 17 -11.43 6.36 -16.24
N ALA A 18 -11.87 5.09 -16.20
CA ALA A 18 -11.57 4.26 -15.07
C ALA A 18 -10.03 4.21 -15.04
N ASN A 19 -9.42 5.04 -14.20
CA ASN A 19 -8.07 4.79 -13.74
C ASN A 19 -8.15 3.42 -13.10
N THR A 20 -7.87 2.37 -13.88
CA THR A 20 -7.47 1.09 -13.34
C THR A 20 -6.21 1.41 -12.57
N LEU A 21 -6.34 1.64 -11.26
CA LEU A 21 -5.22 1.69 -10.34
C LEU A 21 -4.37 0.49 -10.71
N LYS A 22 -3.17 0.75 -11.25
CA LYS A 22 -2.29 -0.32 -11.68
C LYS A 22 -2.00 -1.11 -10.42
N GLN A 23 -2.56 -2.31 -10.33
CA GLN A 23 -2.56 -3.06 -9.09
C GLN A 23 -1.11 -3.45 -8.78
N HIS A 24 -0.57 -2.88 -7.70
CA HIS A 24 0.82 -3.10 -7.31
C HIS A 24 0.95 -4.42 -6.53
N VAL A 25 -0.11 -4.82 -5.84
CA VAL A 25 -0.08 -6.00 -4.97
C VAL A 25 -1.25 -6.92 -5.23
N VAL A 26 -1.05 -8.22 -5.08
CA VAL A 26 -2.13 -9.20 -5.23
C VAL A 26 -3.06 -9.07 -4.02
N PHE A 27 -4.31 -8.71 -4.30
CA PHE A 27 -5.40 -8.63 -3.31
C PHE A 27 -6.37 -9.78 -3.54
N ILE A 28 -6.67 -10.54 -2.49
CA ILE A 28 -7.59 -11.67 -2.51
C ILE A 28 -8.70 -11.46 -1.48
N GLU A 29 -9.88 -12.04 -1.74
CA GLU A 29 -11.01 -11.97 -0.79
C GLU A 29 -11.41 -10.53 -0.42
N CYS A 30 -11.17 -9.60 -1.34
CA CYS A 30 -11.47 -8.18 -1.21
C CYS A 30 -12.62 -7.81 -2.14
N ASP A 31 -13.55 -7.00 -1.66
CA ASP A 31 -14.41 -6.24 -2.55
C ASP A 31 -13.63 -5.09 -3.23
N LYS A 32 -14.32 -4.36 -4.10
CA LYS A 32 -13.69 -3.26 -4.86
C LYS A 32 -13.22 -2.13 -3.95
N SER A 33 -13.98 -1.78 -2.92
CA SER A 33 -13.67 -0.69 -1.99
C SER A 33 -12.50 -1.09 -1.10
N GLU A 34 -12.53 -2.30 -0.54
CA GLU A 34 -11.46 -2.87 0.28
C GLU A 34 -10.15 -2.95 -0.51
N SER A 35 -10.19 -3.45 -1.75
CA SER A 35 -9.02 -3.49 -2.64
C SER A 35 -8.42 -2.10 -2.88
N GLN A 36 -9.27 -1.08 -3.07
CA GLN A 36 -8.82 0.30 -3.28
C GLN A 36 -8.17 0.89 -2.03
N MET A 37 -8.78 0.67 -0.85
CA MET A 37 -8.23 1.14 0.42
C MET A 37 -6.92 0.43 0.75
N ALA A 38 -6.84 -0.89 0.59
CA ALA A 38 -5.63 -1.66 0.81
C ALA A 38 -4.52 -1.25 -0.17
N GLN A 39 -4.83 -1.07 -1.46
CA GLN A 39 -3.87 -0.55 -2.44
C GLN A 39 -3.35 0.85 -2.06
N ALA A 40 -4.23 1.76 -1.66
CA ALA A 40 -3.83 3.10 -1.22
C ALA A 40 -2.93 3.04 0.03
N ALA A 41 -3.27 2.20 1.00
CA ALA A 41 -2.48 2.01 2.21
C ALA A 41 -1.09 1.43 1.92
N VAL A 42 -1.00 0.41 1.06
CA VAL A 42 0.29 -0.16 0.64
C VAL A 42 1.14 0.87 -0.10
N THR A 43 0.53 1.63 -1.01
CA THR A 43 1.22 2.70 -1.75
C THR A 43 1.79 3.74 -0.79
N SER A 44 0.97 4.21 0.16
CA SER A 44 1.38 5.17 1.19
C SER A 44 2.51 4.61 2.06
N ALA A 45 2.43 3.34 2.46
CA ALA A 45 3.50 2.68 3.21
C ALA A 45 4.82 2.63 2.43
N GLY A 46 4.77 2.31 1.13
CA GLY A 46 5.94 2.32 0.25
C GLY A 46 6.56 3.72 0.11
N GLU A 47 5.74 4.75 -0.08
CA GLU A 47 6.18 6.14 -0.17
C GLU A 47 6.83 6.62 1.13
N MET A 48 6.23 6.29 2.28
CA MET A 48 6.78 6.61 3.59
C MET A 48 8.12 5.91 3.80
N ALA A 49 8.22 4.61 3.49
CA ALA A 49 9.45 3.85 3.63
C ALA A 49 10.58 4.43 2.76
N ALA A 50 10.29 4.70 1.47
CA ALA A 50 11.24 5.33 0.55
C ALA A 50 11.73 6.69 1.05
N LYS A 51 10.81 7.52 1.58
CA LYS A 51 11.16 8.85 2.10
C LYS A 51 12.05 8.77 3.34
N VAL A 52 11.77 7.85 4.26
CA VAL A 52 12.60 7.66 5.45
C VAL A 52 13.98 7.14 5.08
N ALA A 53 14.05 6.13 4.19
CA ALA A 53 15.32 5.63 3.66
C ALA A 53 16.16 6.75 3.02
N ALA A 54 15.57 7.53 2.12
CA ALA A 54 16.25 8.65 1.46
C ALA A 54 16.73 9.72 2.46
N SER A 55 15.92 10.04 3.49
CA SER A 55 16.31 10.99 4.54
C SER A 55 17.54 10.50 5.30
N ILE A 56 17.57 9.22 5.68
CA ILE A 56 18.71 8.65 6.41
C ILE A 56 19.96 8.60 5.51
N ARG A 57 19.83 8.17 4.25
CA ARG A 57 20.94 8.17 3.26
C ARG A 57 21.54 9.57 3.04
N ALA A 58 20.72 10.60 3.12
CA ALA A 58 21.16 12.00 3.07
C ALA A 58 21.79 12.50 4.38
N ASN A 59 22.13 11.60 5.31
CA ASN A 59 22.64 11.88 6.67
C ASN A 59 21.69 12.73 7.52
N ASN A 60 20.38 12.70 7.22
CA ASN A 60 19.36 13.40 7.99
C ASN A 60 18.67 12.42 8.95
N VAL A 61 19.47 11.79 9.82
CA VAL A 61 18.98 10.94 10.92
C VAL A 61 18.43 11.84 12.01
N THR A 62 17.12 11.73 12.26
CA THR A 62 16.42 12.59 13.20
C THR A 62 16.48 12.02 14.62
N SER A 63 16.24 12.88 15.63
CA SER A 63 16.01 12.41 17.01
C SER A 63 14.84 11.43 17.09
N LEU A 64 13.83 11.60 16.23
CA LEU A 64 12.69 10.69 16.12
C LEU A 64 13.12 9.27 15.70
N PHE A 65 14.02 9.15 14.73
CA PHE A 65 14.58 7.85 14.34
C PHE A 65 15.26 7.17 15.54
N GLN A 66 16.08 7.91 16.28
CA GLN A 66 16.77 7.39 17.46
C GLN A 66 15.78 7.02 18.58
N THR A 67 14.66 7.71 18.72
CA THR A 67 13.60 7.35 19.67
C THR A 67 12.94 6.01 19.31
N PHE A 68 12.76 5.70 18.03
CA PHE A 68 12.12 4.45 17.61
C PHE A 68 13.07 3.26 17.55
N PHE A 69 14.29 3.47 17.07
CA PHE A 69 15.25 2.38 16.82
C PHE A 69 16.35 2.29 17.88
N GLU A 70 16.36 3.22 18.84
CA GLU A 70 17.27 3.25 20.00
C GLU A 70 18.75 3.07 19.61
N THR A 71 19.13 3.59 18.44
CA THR A 71 20.48 3.44 17.89
C THR A 71 20.98 4.70 17.22
N THR A 72 22.30 4.90 17.33
CA THR A 72 23.07 5.91 16.60
C THR A 72 24.20 5.28 15.79
N ASN A 73 24.31 3.95 15.83
CA ASN A 73 25.35 3.21 15.12
C ASN A 73 25.00 3.12 13.63
N SER A 74 25.99 3.39 12.77
CA SER A 74 25.83 3.38 11.31
C SER A 74 25.44 2.00 10.76
N THR A 75 25.94 0.90 11.31
CA THR A 75 25.55 -0.46 10.91
C THR A 75 24.07 -0.72 11.15
N SER A 76 23.57 -0.43 12.36
CA SER A 76 22.14 -0.60 12.68
C SER A 76 21.27 0.34 11.86
N THR A 77 21.72 1.58 11.69
CA THR A 77 21.02 2.59 10.88
C THR A 77 20.92 2.15 9.42
N ASN A 78 22.02 1.66 8.83
CA ASN A 78 22.04 1.14 7.46
C ASN A 78 21.14 -0.08 7.31
N HIS A 79 21.12 -0.98 8.29
CA HIS A 79 20.24 -2.14 8.25
C HIS A 79 18.76 -1.74 8.22
N VAL A 80 18.35 -0.73 9.00
CA VAL A 80 16.99 -0.19 8.94
C VAL A 80 16.69 0.43 7.57
N VAL A 81 17.64 1.15 6.99
CA VAL A 81 17.49 1.72 5.65
C VAL A 81 17.29 0.65 4.59
N GLU A 82 18.10 -0.42 4.62
CA GLU A 82 17.96 -1.55 3.70
C GLU A 82 16.56 -2.17 3.80
N MET A 83 16.05 -2.40 5.01
CA MET A 83 14.68 -2.91 5.21
C MET A 83 13.61 -1.94 4.68
N LEU A 84 13.78 -0.63 4.85
CA LEU A 84 12.85 0.37 4.33
C LEU A 84 12.88 0.44 2.79
N GLU A 85 14.05 0.28 2.18
CA GLU A 85 14.21 0.19 0.73
C GLU A 85 13.52 -1.06 0.18
N GLU A 86 13.66 -2.21 0.84
CA GLU A 86 12.96 -3.46 0.49
C GLU A 86 11.43 -3.32 0.63
N ILE A 87 10.94 -2.70 1.71
CA ILE A 87 9.50 -2.43 1.91
C ILE A 87 8.96 -1.53 0.78
N ALA A 88 9.69 -0.46 0.44
CA ALA A 88 9.30 0.43 -0.63
C ALA A 88 9.27 -0.30 -1.98
N GLN A 89 10.30 -1.10 -2.26
CA GLN A 89 10.36 -1.89 -3.48
C GLN A 89 9.19 -2.85 -3.58
N GLU A 90 8.89 -3.60 -2.52
CA GLU A 90 7.77 -4.54 -2.46
C GLU A 90 6.43 -3.85 -2.69
N ALA A 91 6.18 -2.72 -2.03
CA ALA A 91 4.96 -1.94 -2.15
C ALA A 91 4.69 -1.41 -3.58
N PHE A 92 5.75 -1.17 -4.35
CA PHE A 92 5.66 -0.64 -5.71
C PHE A 92 5.81 -1.67 -6.82
N GLN A 93 6.06 -2.95 -6.49
CA GLN A 93 6.01 -4.04 -7.47
C GLN A 93 4.64 -4.03 -8.17
N GLN A 94 4.51 -4.52 -9.40
CA GLN A 94 3.26 -4.41 -10.18
C GLN A 94 2.58 -5.76 -10.28
N GLY A 95 2.11 -6.28 -9.15
CA GLY A 95 1.52 -7.62 -9.03
C GLY A 95 2.56 -8.75 -9.04
N SER A 96 3.85 -8.42 -9.07
CA SER A 96 4.97 -9.37 -9.01
C SER A 96 5.57 -9.54 -7.61
N GLY A 97 5.02 -8.83 -6.62
CA GLY A 97 5.47 -8.87 -5.24
C GLY A 97 5.40 -10.26 -4.62
N LEU A 98 6.22 -10.47 -3.59
CA LEU A 98 6.23 -11.68 -2.77
C LEU A 98 5.09 -11.71 -1.75
N VAL A 99 4.44 -10.57 -1.49
CA VAL A 99 3.37 -10.42 -0.49
C VAL A 99 2.00 -10.43 -1.16
N THR A 100 1.08 -11.24 -0.62
CA THR A 100 -0.35 -11.23 -0.96
C THR A 100 -1.15 -10.67 0.20
N TYR A 101 -2.17 -9.86 -0.09
CA TYR A 101 -3.04 -9.25 0.90
C TYR A 101 -4.44 -9.83 0.79
N SER A 102 -4.96 -10.42 1.88
CA SER A 102 -6.36 -10.80 2.01
C SER A 102 -7.13 -9.76 2.81
N CYS A 103 -8.33 -9.41 2.33
CA CYS A 103 -9.23 -8.51 3.04
C CYS A 103 -10.09 -9.22 4.10
N GLN A 104 -9.91 -10.53 4.28
CA GLN A 104 -10.58 -11.31 5.30
C GLN A 104 -9.56 -11.91 6.28
N PRO A 105 -9.89 -11.98 7.58
CA PRO A 105 -9.19 -12.89 8.45
C PRO A 105 -9.59 -14.31 8.05
N ASP A 106 -8.64 -15.25 7.93
CA ASP A 106 -8.97 -16.68 7.77
C ASP A 106 -9.76 -17.22 9.00
N SER A 107 -9.29 -18.29 9.63
CA SER A 107 -9.94 -18.90 10.80
C SER A 107 -9.60 -18.21 12.13
N ILE A 108 -8.93 -17.06 12.11
CA ILE A 108 -8.51 -16.34 13.32
C ILE A 108 -9.57 -15.31 13.70
N THR A 109 -10.00 -15.34 14.96
CA THR A 109 -10.82 -14.27 15.54
C THR A 109 -9.95 -13.06 15.84
N CYS A 110 -10.17 -11.97 15.11
CA CYS A 110 -9.49 -10.69 15.35
C CYS A 110 -9.80 -10.15 16.74
N GLN A 111 -8.76 -9.76 17.48
CA GLN A 111 -8.91 -9.26 18.84
C GLN A 111 -9.39 -7.80 18.85
N SER A 112 -10.30 -7.48 19.77
CA SER A 112 -10.80 -6.12 20.01
C SER A 112 -10.73 -5.78 21.50
N GLY A 113 -10.40 -4.53 21.84
CA GLY A 113 -10.25 -4.07 23.23
C GLY A 113 -9.47 -2.76 23.31
N SER A 114 -8.60 -2.61 24.32
CA SER A 114 -7.71 -1.44 24.44
C SER A 114 -6.79 -1.25 23.24
N PHE A 115 -6.49 -2.34 22.53
CA PHE A 115 -5.89 -2.32 21.19
C PHE A 115 -6.78 -3.16 20.27
N THR A 116 -7.11 -2.60 19.11
CA THR A 116 -7.88 -3.30 18.09
C THR A 116 -6.94 -3.84 17.05
N GLN A 117 -6.99 -5.15 16.81
CA GLN A 117 -6.19 -5.78 15.79
C GLN A 117 -6.71 -5.38 14.40
N THR A 118 -5.84 -4.79 13.60
CA THR A 118 -6.16 -4.40 12.21
C THR A 118 -5.71 -5.46 11.20
N GLY A 119 -4.87 -6.40 11.60
CA GLY A 119 -4.48 -7.52 10.77
C GLY A 119 -3.40 -8.39 11.39
N TYR A 120 -2.90 -9.32 10.60
CA TYR A 120 -1.73 -10.13 10.93
C TYR A 120 -1.01 -10.53 9.65
N ALA A 121 0.24 -10.91 9.79
CA ALA A 121 1.05 -11.39 8.68
C ALA A 121 1.71 -12.72 9.03
N SER A 122 1.91 -13.55 8.01
CA SER A 122 2.69 -14.78 8.10
C SER A 122 3.61 -14.89 6.88
N MET A 123 4.65 -15.72 7.01
CA MET A 123 5.54 -16.06 5.89
C MET A 123 5.80 -17.56 5.88
N ASP A 124 5.93 -18.14 4.68
CA ASP A 124 6.32 -19.54 4.50
C ASP A 124 7.84 -19.74 4.38
N GLY A 125 8.60 -18.68 4.67
CA GLY A 125 10.05 -18.59 4.45
C GLY A 125 10.45 -17.92 3.13
N TYR A 126 9.49 -17.66 2.23
CA TYR A 126 9.74 -16.96 0.97
C TYR A 126 8.65 -15.94 0.59
N ARG A 127 7.37 -16.32 0.69
CA ARG A 127 6.22 -15.46 0.38
C ARG A 127 5.55 -14.98 1.66
N GLY A 128 5.11 -13.72 1.62
CA GLY A 128 4.33 -13.11 2.70
C GLY A 128 2.83 -13.21 2.44
N GLN A 129 2.05 -13.40 3.50
CA GLN A 129 0.62 -13.21 3.48
C GLN A 129 0.23 -12.21 4.56
N VAL A 130 -0.44 -11.13 4.17
CA VAL A 130 -1.07 -10.17 5.07
C VAL A 130 -2.56 -10.43 5.04
N ARG A 131 -3.21 -10.48 6.20
CA ARG A 131 -4.65 -10.67 6.34
C ARG A 131 -5.20 -9.56 7.21
N THR A 132 -6.16 -8.82 6.68
CA THR A 132 -6.76 -7.70 7.42
C THR A 132 -7.91 -8.17 8.28
N CYS A 133 -8.05 -7.54 9.43
CA CYS A 133 -9.25 -7.65 10.26
C CYS A 133 -10.28 -6.60 9.83
N PRO A 134 -11.57 -6.75 10.20
CA PRO A 134 -12.60 -5.77 9.85
C PRO A 134 -12.25 -4.33 10.25
N ALA A 135 -11.51 -4.15 11.35
CA ALA A 135 -11.08 -2.84 11.83
C ALA A 135 -9.98 -2.15 10.99
N TYR A 136 -9.49 -2.81 9.92
CA TYR A 136 -8.56 -2.20 8.98
C TYR A 136 -9.24 -1.18 8.06
N PHE A 137 -10.53 -1.40 7.77
CA PHE A 137 -11.37 -0.63 6.85
C PHE A 137 -12.31 0.29 7.62
#